data_AF-A0A930Y9C4-F1
#
_entry.id   AF-A0A930Y9C4-F1
#
_cell.length_a   1.000
_cell.length_b   1.000
_cell.length_c   1.000
_cell.angle_alpha   90.00
_cell.angle_beta   90.00
_cell.angle_gamma   90.00
#
_symmetry.space_group_name_H-M   'P 1'
#
loop_
_entity.id
_entity.type
_entity.pdbx_description
1 polymer ?
#
loop_
_entity_poly.entity_id
_entity_poly.type
_entity_poly.pdbx_seq_one_letter_code
_entity_poly.pdbx_strand_id
1 'polypeptide(L)'
;MATAPDPSERLVRQRMRNRAIEALEAIADGDEGVRSMGVGEYVEEFFDIIDDRAPWRWRTWSVFTPDEVQALEVVHDLLVQACAETPQVPTPGGIFADDNENFIRTGWPARIQPAAASALDLMLTRGRFSEEREEVEPGRAS
;
A
#
# COMPACT_ATOMS: atom_id res chain seq x y z
N MET A 1 -24.97 -18.27 18.93
CA MET A 1 -23.76 -18.32 18.10
C MET A 1 -22.69 -17.54 18.82
N ALA A 2 -21.62 -18.20 19.27
CA ALA A 2 -20.46 -17.48 19.78
C ALA A 2 -19.73 -16.86 18.58
N THR A 3 -19.59 -15.55 18.56
CA THR A 3 -18.69 -14.85 17.64
C THR A 3 -17.28 -15.38 17.85
N ALA A 4 -16.54 -15.61 16.76
CA ALA A 4 -15.13 -15.95 16.85
C ALA A 4 -14.40 -14.89 17.70
N PRO A 5 -13.40 -15.27 18.52
CA PRO A 5 -12.63 -14.29 19.27
C PRO A 5 -11.98 -13.27 18.34
N ASP A 6 -11.85 -12.03 18.80
CA ASP A 6 -11.18 -10.98 18.04
C ASP A 6 -9.76 -11.40 17.66
N PRO A 7 -9.28 -11.09 16.44
CA PRO A 7 -7.95 -11.46 16.02
C PRO A 7 -6.90 -10.77 16.89
N SER A 8 -5.78 -11.46 17.13
CA SER A 8 -4.65 -10.87 17.83
C SER A 8 -4.05 -9.70 17.03
N GLU A 9 -3.33 -8.83 17.72
CA GLU A 9 -2.65 -7.70 17.07
C GLU A 9 -1.60 -8.18 16.05
N ARG A 10 -0.91 -9.30 16.31
CA ARG A 10 0.03 -9.89 15.36
C ARG A 10 -0.67 -10.34 14.08
N LEU A 11 -1.81 -11.01 14.20
CA LEU A 11 -2.60 -11.45 13.04
C LEU A 11 -3.14 -10.26 12.24
N VAL A 12 -3.59 -9.20 12.92
CA VAL A 12 -4.00 -7.96 12.25
C VAL A 12 -2.83 -7.38 11.44
N ARG A 13 -1.64 -7.24 12.03
CA ARG A 13 -0.46 -6.70 11.32
C ARG A 13 -0.04 -7.58 10.13
N GLN A 14 -0.16 -8.90 10.22
CA GLN A 14 0.10 -9.80 9.10
C GLN A 14 -0.84 -9.52 7.92
N ARG A 15 -2.14 -9.37 8.22
CA ARG A 15 -3.14 -8.98 7.21
C ARG A 15 -2.81 -7.62 6.62
N MET A 16 -2.45 -6.64 7.44
CA MET A 16 -2.03 -5.32 6.95
C MET A 16 -0.82 -5.41 6.00
N ARG A 17 0.19 -6.25 6.28
CA ARG A 17 1.28 -6.48 5.33
C ARG A 17 0.78 -7.08 4.01
N ASN A 18 -0.17 -8.01 4.05
CA ASN A 18 -0.77 -8.53 2.82
C ASN A 18 -1.57 -7.46 2.06
N ARG A 19 -2.25 -6.56 2.76
CA ARG A 19 -2.94 -5.41 2.14
C ARG A 19 -1.96 -4.39 1.53
N ALA A 20 -0.81 -4.17 2.16
CA ALA A 20 0.26 -3.38 1.53
C ALA A 20 0.74 -4.01 0.20
N ILE A 21 0.78 -5.35 0.10
CA ILE A 21 1.11 -6.04 -1.16
C ILE A 21 0.03 -5.77 -2.21
N GLU A 22 -1.24 -5.84 -1.85
CA GLU A 22 -2.37 -5.57 -2.76
C GLU A 22 -2.36 -4.13 -3.27
N ALA A 23 -2.15 -3.15 -2.38
CA ALA A 23 -1.98 -1.75 -2.78
C ALA A 23 -0.78 -1.55 -3.72
N LEU A 24 0.34 -2.25 -3.46
CA LEU A 24 1.51 -2.19 -4.33
C LEU A 24 1.26 -2.84 -5.71
N GLU A 25 0.42 -3.88 -5.81
CA GLU A 25 0.01 -4.48 -7.08
C GLU A 25 -0.68 -3.43 -7.97
N ALA A 26 -1.63 -2.68 -7.40
CA ALA A 26 -2.31 -1.60 -8.12
C ALA A 26 -1.35 -0.47 -8.54
N ILE A 27 -0.46 -0.04 -7.64
CA ILE A 27 0.50 1.04 -7.94
C ILE A 27 1.53 0.59 -8.99
N ALA A 28 1.94 -0.67 -8.96
CA ALA A 28 2.86 -1.25 -9.94
C ALA A 28 2.25 -1.39 -11.35
N ASP A 29 0.93 -1.36 -11.48
CA ASP A 29 0.24 -1.29 -12.77
C ASP A 29 0.24 0.13 -13.39
N GLY A 30 0.69 1.15 -12.64
CA GLY A 30 0.87 2.51 -13.12
C GLY A 30 -0.44 3.14 -13.62
N ASP A 31 -0.46 3.64 -14.85
CA ASP A 31 -1.65 4.27 -15.43
C ASP A 31 -2.87 3.34 -15.43
N GLU A 32 -2.67 2.03 -15.62
CA GLU A 32 -3.77 1.06 -15.63
C GLU A 32 -4.36 0.86 -14.24
N GLY A 33 -3.52 0.86 -13.19
CA GLY A 33 -3.96 0.84 -11.80
C GLY A 33 -4.85 2.04 -11.46
N VAL A 34 -4.48 3.23 -11.92
CA VAL A 34 -5.31 4.44 -11.74
C VAL A 34 -6.66 4.30 -12.46
N ARG A 35 -6.68 3.76 -13.68
CA ARG A 35 -7.92 3.61 -14.46
C ARG A 35 -8.85 2.56 -13.87
N SER A 36 -8.31 1.48 -13.31
CA SER A 36 -9.10 0.36 -12.78
C SER A 36 -9.75 0.70 -11.44
N MET A 37 -9.06 1.44 -10.58
CA MET A 37 -9.53 1.74 -9.22
C MET A 37 -10.15 3.13 -9.07
N GLY A 38 -9.73 4.08 -9.90
CA GLY A 38 -9.92 5.50 -9.63
C GLY A 38 -8.75 6.07 -8.84
N VAL A 39 -8.37 7.32 -9.13
CA VAL A 39 -7.21 7.98 -8.50
C VAL A 39 -7.32 8.08 -6.98
N GLY A 40 -8.54 8.24 -6.45
CA GLY A 40 -8.79 8.28 -5.02
C GLY A 40 -8.39 6.96 -4.35
N GLU A 41 -9.03 5.87 -4.77
CA GLU A 41 -8.77 4.53 -4.24
C GLU A 41 -7.31 4.10 -4.46
N TYR A 42 -6.73 4.41 -5.63
CA TYR A 42 -5.32 4.13 -5.95
C TYR A 42 -4.33 4.72 -4.93
N VAL A 43 -4.65 5.90 -4.38
CA VAL A 43 -3.82 6.56 -3.35
C VAL A 43 -4.23 6.12 -1.94
N GLU A 44 -5.54 6.08 -1.66
CA GLU A 44 -6.09 5.82 -0.34
C GLU A 44 -5.81 4.38 0.12
N GLU A 45 -5.89 3.38 -0.77
CA GLU A 45 -5.63 1.98 -0.41
C GLU A 45 -4.21 1.79 0.17
N PHE A 46 -3.22 2.53 -0.36
CA PHE A 46 -1.87 2.51 0.18
C PHE A 46 -1.76 3.23 1.52
N PHE A 47 -2.32 4.44 1.65
CA PHE A 47 -2.22 5.23 2.88
C PHE A 47 -3.05 4.69 4.05
N ASP A 48 -4.10 3.90 3.78
CA ASP A 48 -4.84 3.17 4.82
C ASP A 48 -3.95 2.18 5.59
N ILE A 49 -2.87 1.72 4.96
CA ILE A 49 -1.91 0.78 5.55
C ILE A 49 -0.61 1.48 5.95
N ILE A 50 -0.06 2.27 5.02
CA ILE A 50 1.19 3.01 5.14
C ILE A 50 0.85 4.46 5.47
N ASP A 51 0.31 4.66 6.67
CA ASP A 51 -0.23 5.93 7.16
C ASP A 51 0.80 7.07 7.07
N ASP A 52 0.48 8.10 6.28
CA ASP A 52 1.30 9.29 6.05
C ASP A 52 1.32 10.26 7.24
N ARG A 53 0.30 10.21 8.09
CA ARG A 53 0.13 11.07 9.27
C ARG A 53 0.82 10.51 10.50
N ALA A 54 0.96 9.19 10.57
CA ALA A 54 1.67 8.50 11.63
C ALA A 54 2.70 7.49 11.10
N PRO A 55 3.67 7.94 10.27
CA PRO A 55 4.46 7.01 9.50
C PRO A 55 5.49 6.27 10.39
N TRP A 56 5.71 6.71 11.64
CA TRP A 56 6.51 5.95 12.62
C TRP A 56 5.83 4.65 13.07
N ARG A 57 4.51 4.50 12.90
CA ARG A 57 3.75 3.36 13.43
C ARG A 57 4.04 2.09 12.66
N TRP A 58 3.83 2.09 11.35
CA TRP A 58 3.98 0.90 10.50
C TRP A 58 5.45 0.44 10.39
N ARG A 59 6.40 1.39 10.44
CA ARG A 59 7.86 1.11 10.46
C ARG A 59 8.31 0.21 11.60
N THR A 60 7.55 0.18 12.70
CA THR A 60 7.88 -0.64 13.88
C THR A 60 7.24 -2.02 13.85
N TRP A 61 6.44 -2.34 12.84
CA TRP A 61 5.77 -3.63 12.79
C TRP A 61 6.74 -4.74 12.44
N SER A 62 6.82 -5.75 13.31
CA SER A 62 7.66 -6.95 13.13
C SER A 62 7.26 -7.86 11.97
N VAL A 63 6.25 -7.49 11.17
CA VAL A 63 5.89 -8.21 9.93
C VAL A 63 6.72 -7.74 8.76
N PHE A 64 7.23 -6.50 8.81
CA PHE A 64 8.12 -5.95 7.81
C PHE A 64 9.58 -6.19 8.20
N THR A 65 10.40 -6.49 7.20
CA THR A 65 11.86 -6.42 7.32
C THR A 65 12.34 -4.98 7.15
N PRO A 66 13.57 -4.65 7.59
CA PRO A 66 14.16 -3.33 7.35
C PRO A 66 14.18 -2.94 5.86
N ASP A 67 14.46 -3.89 4.96
CA ASP A 67 14.51 -3.64 3.52
C ASP A 67 13.11 -3.34 2.95
N GLU A 68 12.09 -4.07 3.40
CA GLU A 68 10.69 -3.79 3.03
C GLU A 68 10.23 -2.43 3.56
N VAL A 69 10.62 -2.07 4.79
CA VAL A 69 10.32 -0.75 5.33
C VAL A 69 10.91 0.33 4.43
N GLN A 70 12.19 0.22 4.08
CA GLN A 70 12.84 1.19 3.21
C GLN A 70 12.20 1.27 1.82
N ALA A 71 11.80 0.14 1.23
CA ALA A 71 11.13 0.13 -0.05
C ALA A 71 9.74 0.80 0.01
N LEU A 72 8.96 0.55 1.07
CA LEU A 72 7.67 1.19 1.31
C LEU A 72 7.81 2.69 1.55
N GLU A 73 8.88 3.14 2.23
CA GLU A 73 9.18 4.57 2.42
C GLU A 73 9.37 5.29 1.08
N VAL A 74 10.08 4.68 0.13
CA VAL A 74 10.28 5.29 -1.20
C VAL A 74 8.95 5.48 -1.93
N VAL A 75 8.07 4.47 -1.90
CA VAL A 75 6.74 4.56 -2.52
C VAL A 75 5.88 5.62 -1.82
N HIS A 76 5.88 5.61 -0.49
CA HIS A 76 5.20 6.60 0.35
C HIS A 76 5.61 8.02 -0.01
N ASP A 77 6.91 8.31 -0.07
CA ASP A 77 7.41 9.67 -0.33
C ASP A 77 7.02 10.16 -1.73
N LEU A 78 7.02 9.27 -2.73
CA LEU A 78 6.57 9.59 -4.08
C LEU A 78 5.06 9.87 -4.14
N LEU A 79 4.23 9.09 -3.43
CA LEU A 79 2.79 9.33 -3.35
C LEU A 79 2.47 10.64 -2.62
N VAL A 80 3.15 10.93 -1.51
CA VAL A 80 3.02 12.21 -0.79
C VAL A 80 3.38 13.38 -1.70
N GLN A 81 4.46 13.26 -2.47
CA GLN A 81 4.85 14.27 -3.44
C GLN A 81 3.82 14.41 -4.56
N ALA A 82 3.27 13.30 -5.05
CA ALA A 82 2.22 13.30 -6.05
C ALA A 82 0.99 14.08 -5.56
N CYS A 83 0.49 13.77 -4.36
CA CYS A 83 -0.64 14.49 -3.76
C CYS A 83 -0.35 15.98 -3.56
N ALA A 84 0.86 16.34 -3.14
CA ALA A 84 1.25 17.74 -2.97
C ALA A 84 1.31 18.53 -4.29
N GLU A 85 1.78 17.90 -5.38
CA GLU A 85 1.92 18.54 -6.70
C GLU A 85 0.67 18.43 -7.57
N THR A 86 -0.28 17.58 -7.18
CA THR A 86 -1.57 17.44 -7.84
C THR A 86 -2.70 17.69 -6.85
N PRO A 87 -3.04 18.96 -6.55
CA PRO A 87 -4.04 19.31 -5.53
C PRO A 87 -5.46 18.79 -5.82
N GLN A 88 -5.67 18.18 -6.99
CA GLN A 88 -6.92 17.54 -7.41
C GLN A 88 -6.95 16.05 -7.05
N VAL A 89 -5.79 15.48 -6.69
CA VAL A 89 -5.62 14.18 -6.03
C VAL A 89 -5.82 14.42 -4.54
N PRO A 90 -6.70 13.67 -3.87
CA PRO A 90 -7.13 14.05 -2.53
C PRO A 90 -5.97 14.00 -1.53
N THR A 91 -5.91 15.02 -0.67
CA THR A 91 -5.52 14.80 0.73
C THR A 91 -6.61 13.98 1.43
N PRO A 92 -6.30 13.11 2.42
CA PRO A 92 -7.31 12.24 3.01
C PRO A 92 -8.44 13.06 3.67
N GLY A 93 -9.67 12.96 3.12
CA GLY A 93 -10.89 13.67 3.57
C GLY A 93 -11.54 14.66 2.58
N GLY A 94 -11.09 14.72 1.32
CA GLY A 94 -11.66 15.58 0.26
C GLY A 94 -12.76 14.93 -0.59
N ILE A 95 -13.59 15.73 -1.28
CA ILE A 95 -14.62 15.24 -2.22
C ILE A 95 -13.97 14.93 -3.57
N PHE A 96 -14.18 13.70 -4.07
CA PHE A 96 -13.65 13.17 -5.32
C PHE A 96 -14.06 13.99 -6.55
N ALA A 97 -13.08 14.48 -7.30
CA ALA A 97 -13.20 14.56 -8.75
C ALA A 97 -12.41 13.37 -9.30
N ASP A 98 -13.10 12.29 -9.70
CA ASP A 98 -12.51 11.11 -10.36
C ASP A 98 -11.95 11.48 -11.73
N ASP A 99 -10.90 12.30 -11.77
CA ASP A 99 -10.22 12.71 -12.98
C ASP A 99 -8.91 11.94 -13.14
N ASN A 100 -9.09 10.62 -13.28
CA ASN A 100 -8.02 9.65 -13.52
C ASN A 100 -7.07 10.14 -14.63
N GLU A 101 -7.63 10.68 -15.71
CA GLU A 101 -6.87 11.12 -16.88
C GLU A 101 -6.03 12.37 -16.59
N ASN A 102 -6.50 13.31 -15.75
CA ASN A 102 -5.67 14.42 -15.33
C ASN A 102 -4.53 13.99 -14.42
N PHE A 103 -4.75 13.03 -13.52
CA PHE A 103 -3.65 12.47 -12.73
C PHE A 103 -2.63 11.73 -13.61
N ILE A 104 -3.09 10.88 -14.53
CA ILE A 104 -2.22 10.18 -15.48
C ILE A 104 -1.37 11.16 -16.31
N ARG A 105 -1.97 12.26 -16.81
CA ARG A 105 -1.26 13.30 -17.58
C ARG A 105 -0.13 13.98 -16.82
N THR A 106 -0.12 13.95 -15.50
CA THR A 106 0.97 14.51 -14.69
C THR A 106 2.25 13.67 -14.78
N GLY A 107 2.14 12.41 -15.21
CA GLY A 107 3.21 11.43 -15.27
C GLY A 107 3.54 10.81 -13.91
N TRP A 108 2.78 11.10 -12.85
CA TRP A 108 3.01 10.53 -11.52
C TRP A 108 2.92 9.00 -11.49
N PRO A 109 1.89 8.35 -12.08
CA PRO A 109 1.81 6.88 -12.04
C PRO A 109 3.07 6.24 -12.63
N ALA A 110 3.53 6.71 -13.80
CA ALA A 110 4.75 6.22 -14.43
C ALA A 110 6.04 6.47 -13.61
N ARG A 111 6.10 7.54 -12.79
CA ARG A 111 7.22 7.82 -11.88
C ARG A 111 7.22 6.92 -10.65
N ILE A 112 6.04 6.61 -10.09
CA ILE A 112 5.88 5.79 -8.88
C ILE A 112 6.04 4.30 -9.20
N GLN A 113 5.52 3.87 -10.35
CA GLN A 113 5.50 2.50 -10.82
C GLN A 113 6.79 1.70 -10.59
N PRO A 114 8.00 2.16 -10.98
CA PRO A 114 9.22 1.38 -10.78
C PRO A 114 9.56 1.14 -9.30
N ALA A 115 9.27 2.11 -8.43
CA ALA A 115 9.48 1.97 -6.99
C ALA A 115 8.50 0.96 -6.39
N ALA A 116 7.22 1.04 -6.79
CA ALA A 116 6.19 0.11 -6.34
C ALA A 116 6.45 -1.31 -6.82
N ALA A 117 6.83 -1.50 -8.09
CA ALA A 117 7.19 -2.81 -8.63
C ALA A 117 8.38 -3.44 -7.87
N SER A 118 9.39 -2.64 -7.52
CA SER A 118 10.54 -3.09 -6.73
C SER A 118 10.15 -3.49 -5.31
N ALA A 119 9.31 -2.70 -4.64
CA ALA A 119 8.79 -3.02 -3.31
C ALA A 119 7.91 -4.28 -3.33
N LEU A 120 7.06 -4.41 -4.35
CA LEU A 120 6.19 -5.56 -4.56
C LEU A 120 6.99 -6.85 -4.73
N ASP A 121 8.00 -6.85 -5.63
CA ASP A 121 8.87 -8.01 -5.86
C ASP A 121 9.62 -8.44 -4.58
N LEU A 122 10.14 -7.46 -3.83
CA LEU A 122 10.80 -7.69 -2.56
C LEU A 122 9.87 -8.38 -1.54
N MET A 123 8.65 -7.86 -1.39
CA MET A 123 7.66 -8.41 -0.44
C MET A 123 7.15 -9.78 -0.88
N LEU A 124 6.90 -9.98 -2.18
CA LEU A 124 6.44 -11.25 -2.75
C LEU A 124 7.53 -12.33 -2.75
N THR A 125 8.81 -11.97 -2.80
CA THR A 125 9.93 -12.92 -2.66
C THR A 125 9.88 -13.65 -1.33
N ARG A 126 9.47 -12.96 -0.26
CA ARG A 126 9.21 -13.56 1.06
C ARG A 126 7.85 -14.26 1.14
N GLY A 127 6.91 -13.92 0.26
CA GLY A 127 5.55 -14.46 0.23
C GLY A 127 4.55 -13.66 1.05
N ARG A 128 3.30 -14.16 1.11
CA ARG A 128 2.22 -13.58 1.91
C ARG A 128 2.11 -14.33 3.25
N PHE A 129 1.68 -13.63 4.29
CA PHE A 129 1.34 -14.26 5.57
C PHE A 129 -0.03 -14.94 5.48
N SER A 130 -0.28 -15.94 6.32
CA SER A 130 -1.65 -16.44 6.53
C SER A 130 -2.54 -15.35 7.13
N GLU A 131 -3.77 -15.25 6.61
CA GLU A 131 -4.81 -14.37 7.18
C GLU A 131 -5.56 -15.03 8.34
N GLU A 132 -5.40 -16.34 8.57
CA GLU A 132 -6.17 -17.10 9.57
C GLU A 132 -5.38 -17.43 10.83
N ARG A 133 -4.05 -17.54 10.73
CA ARG A 133 -3.18 -17.92 11.84
C ARG A 133 -1.94 -17.03 11.91
N GLU A 134 -1.41 -16.87 13.12
CA GLU A 134 -0.13 -16.20 13.31
C GLU A 134 1.02 -17.04 12.77
N GLU A 135 1.95 -16.39 12.09
CA GLU A 135 3.15 -17.01 11.55
C GLU A 135 4.38 -16.15 11.92
N VAL A 136 5.51 -16.84 12.13
CA VAL A 136 6.77 -16.18 12.46
C VAL A 136 7.32 -15.47 11.23
N GLU A 137 7.35 -16.17 10.10
CA GLU A 137 7.77 -15.68 8.79
C GLU A 137 6.66 -15.95 7.75
N PRO A 138 6.54 -15.13 6.70
CA PRO A 138 5.62 -15.41 5.60
C PRO A 138 6.07 -16.70 4.88
N GLY A 139 5.08 -17.48 4.44
CA GLY A 139 5.32 -18.71 3.70
C GLY A 139 4.80 -18.57 2.28
N ARG A 140 5.33 -19.38 1.35
CA ARG A 140 4.56 -19.66 0.13
C ARG A 140 3.27 -20.33 0.57
N ALA A 141 2.13 -19.68 0.32
CA ALA A 141 0.84 -20.35 0.37
C ALA A 141 1.01 -21.68 -0.38
N SER A 142 0.99 -22.78 0.36
CA SER A 142 1.09 -24.13 -0.20
C SER A 142 -0.25 -24.54 -0.76
#